data_AF-A0A1F9KH77-F1
#
_entry.id   AF-A0A1F9KH77-F1
#
_cell.length_a   1.000
_cell.length_b   1.000
_cell.length_c   1.000
_cell.angle_alpha   90.00
_cell.angle_beta   90.00
_cell.angle_gamma   90.00
#
_symmetry.space_group_name_H-M   'P 1'
#
loop_
_entity.id
_entity.type
_entity.pdbx_description
1 polymer ?
#
loop_
_entity_poly.entity_id
_entity_poly.type
_entity_poly.pdbx_seq_one_letter_code
_entity_poly.pdbx_strand_id
1 'polypeptide(L)'
;MITDKKGEAAVSDIEQWANRITTSVDAQMAASVYYDEDSSTYVLRLAKGNRVLLFRLSEAQVQTREREEECEKTLRGKIKGLSS
;
A
#
# COMPACT_ATOMS: atom_id res chain seq x y z
N MET A 1 -11.82 -5.85 -2.42
CA MET A 1 -11.52 -5.45 -1.04
C MET A 1 -10.19 -6.08 -0.67
N ILE A 2 -9.29 -5.32 -0.03
CA ILE A 2 -7.95 -5.79 0.34
C ILE A 2 -8.03 -6.72 1.57
N THR A 3 -8.79 -6.33 2.59
CA THR A 3 -9.01 -7.13 3.81
C THR A 3 -10.32 -6.71 4.50
N ASP A 4 -10.92 -7.64 5.24
CA ASP A 4 -12.08 -7.42 6.13
C ASP A 4 -11.66 -7.05 7.56
N LYS A 5 -10.37 -7.19 7.89
CA LYS A 5 -9.79 -6.83 9.18
C LYS A 5 -9.71 -5.29 9.33
N LYS A 6 -9.53 -4.84 10.57
CA LYS A 6 -9.39 -3.41 10.94
C LYS A 6 -8.15 -3.17 11.77
N GLY A 7 -7.71 -1.91 11.81
CA GLY A 7 -6.54 -1.49 12.57
C GLY A 7 -5.31 -2.33 12.30
N GLU A 8 -4.50 -2.56 13.33
CA GLU A 8 -3.26 -3.34 13.23
C GLU A 8 -3.47 -4.75 12.64
N ALA A 9 -4.63 -5.38 12.87
CA ALA A 9 -4.90 -6.72 12.37
C ALA A 9 -4.93 -6.80 10.83
N ALA A 10 -5.20 -5.67 10.14
CA ALA A 10 -5.20 -5.57 8.69
C ALA A 10 -3.81 -5.37 8.07
N VAL A 11 -2.80 -4.98 8.87
CA VAL A 11 -1.48 -4.56 8.39
C VAL A 11 -0.82 -5.63 7.53
N SER A 12 -0.78 -6.88 8.00
CA SER A 12 -0.16 -7.99 7.27
C SER A 12 -0.82 -8.23 5.90
N ASP A 13 -2.15 -8.16 5.83
CA ASP A 13 -2.88 -8.41 4.58
C ASP A 13 -2.60 -7.28 3.56
N ILE A 14 -2.59 -6.03 4.03
CA ILE A 14 -2.30 -4.86 3.21
C ILE A 14 -0.83 -4.86 2.76
N GLU A 15 0.10 -5.29 3.61
CA GLU A 15 1.51 -5.42 3.26
C GLU A 15 1.74 -6.47 2.18
N GLN A 16 1.10 -7.64 2.29
CA GLN A 16 1.17 -8.68 1.26
C GLN A 16 0.58 -8.18 -0.07
N TRP A 17 -0.58 -7.52 -0.02
CA TRP A 17 -1.20 -6.90 -1.19
C TRP A 17 -0.29 -5.86 -1.85
N ALA A 18 0.30 -4.97 -1.07
CA ALA A 18 1.19 -3.92 -1.56
C ALA A 18 2.46 -4.51 -2.17
N ASN A 19 3.08 -5.50 -1.51
CA ASN A 19 4.30 -6.15 -2.01
C ASN A 19 4.06 -6.91 -3.32
N ARG A 20 2.91 -7.58 -3.48
CA ARG A 20 2.53 -8.21 -4.75
C ARG A 20 2.46 -7.19 -5.89
N ILE A 21 1.91 -6.00 -5.62
CA ILE A 21 1.84 -4.93 -6.62
C ILE A 21 3.22 -4.36 -6.90
N THR A 22 3.99 -3.98 -5.87
CA THR A 22 5.31 -3.34 -6.04
C THR A 22 6.28 -4.23 -6.78
N THR A 23 6.40 -5.50 -6.39
CA THR A 23 7.29 -6.47 -7.05
C THR A 23 6.88 -6.78 -8.48
N SER A 24 5.57 -6.73 -8.80
CA SER A 24 5.09 -6.89 -10.18
C SER A 24 5.46 -5.73 -11.11
N VAL A 25 5.69 -4.53 -10.56
CA VAL A 25 6.07 -3.34 -11.33
C VAL A 25 7.59 -3.17 -11.36
N ASP A 26 8.26 -3.42 -10.23
CA ASP A 26 9.70 -3.26 -10.06
C ASP A 26 10.22 -4.22 -8.98
N ALA A 27 11.01 -5.21 -9.39
CA ALA A 27 11.50 -6.26 -8.49
C ALA A 27 12.45 -5.75 -7.39
N GLN A 28 12.97 -4.53 -7.51
CA GLN A 28 13.81 -3.91 -6.47
C GLN A 28 13.01 -3.15 -5.42
N MET A 29 11.68 -3.08 -5.56
CA MET A 29 10.81 -2.40 -4.62
C MET A 29 10.29 -3.31 -3.52
N ALA A 30 10.31 -2.78 -2.30
CA ALA A 30 9.66 -3.38 -1.15
C ALA A 30 8.60 -2.42 -0.58
N ALA A 31 7.48 -2.97 -0.13
CA ALA A 31 6.49 -2.27 0.68
C ALA A 31 6.60 -2.75 2.14
N SER A 32 6.47 -1.81 3.08
CA SER A 32 6.23 -2.09 4.49
C SER A 32 5.03 -1.28 4.95
N VAL A 33 4.22 -1.82 5.85
CA VAL A 33 2.96 -1.18 6.27
C VAL A 33 2.92 -1.09 7.79
N TYR A 34 2.45 0.05 8.28
CA TYR A 34 2.02 0.20 9.67
C TYR A 34 0.67 0.90 9.73
N TYR A 35 -0.04 0.70 10.83
CA TYR A 35 -1.28 1.40 11.12
C TYR A 35 -0.99 2.60 12.03
N ASP A 36 -1.49 3.77 11.63
CA ASP A 36 -1.45 4.99 12.42
C ASP A 36 -2.82 5.15 13.10
N GLU A 37 -2.88 4.79 14.39
CA GLU A 37 -4.13 4.80 15.18
C GLU A 37 -4.72 6.20 15.29
N ASP A 38 -3.88 7.23 15.44
CA ASP A 38 -4.31 8.62 15.61
C ASP A 38 -5.08 9.14 14.41
N SER A 39 -4.70 8.70 13.20
CA SER A 39 -5.37 9.09 11.96
C SER A 39 -6.28 8.01 11.38
N SER A 40 -6.30 6.83 11.99
CA SER A 40 -6.99 5.62 11.46
C SER A 40 -6.60 5.34 10.00
N THR A 41 -5.30 5.43 9.68
CA THR A 41 -4.79 5.19 8.33
C THR A 41 -3.68 4.15 8.29
N TYR A 42 -3.61 3.41 7.18
CA TYR A 42 -2.48 2.56 6.87
C TYR A 42 -1.44 3.36 6.12
N VAL A 43 -0.22 3.37 6.62
CA VAL A 43 0.91 4.04 5.99
C VAL A 43 1.79 2.99 5.33
N LEU A 44 1.82 3.03 4.00
CA LEU A 44 2.64 2.19 3.16
C LEU A 44 3.95 2.93 2.87
N ARG A 45 5.07 2.38 3.33
CA ARG A 45 6.40 2.82 2.98
C ARG A 45 6.90 1.98 1.81
N LEU A 46 6.97 2.62 0.64
CA LEU A 46 7.50 2.03 -0.59
C LEU A 46 8.97 2.44 -0.74
N ALA A 47 9.88 1.47 -0.79
CA ALA A 47 11.32 1.73 -0.82
C ALA A 47 11.98 1.09 -2.06
N LYS A 48 12.91 1.85 -2.67
CA LYS A 48 13.82 1.40 -3.73
C LYS A 48 15.21 2.01 -3.50
N GLY A 49 16.14 1.23 -2.96
CA GLY A 49 17.44 1.76 -2.53
C GLY A 49 17.28 2.93 -1.57
N ASN A 50 17.78 4.11 -1.94
CA ASN A 50 17.70 5.33 -1.13
C ASN A 50 16.40 6.15 -1.37
N ARG A 51 15.55 5.75 -2.33
CA ARG A 51 14.28 6.43 -2.61
C ARG A 51 13.18 5.82 -1.76
N VAL A 52 12.42 6.67 -1.07
CA VAL A 52 11.27 6.27 -0.24
C VAL A 52 10.07 7.13 -0.61
N LEU A 53 8.91 6.50 -0.75
CA LEU A 53 7.63 7.16 -0.92
C LEU A 53 6.65 6.65 0.13
N LEU A 54 5.94 7.57 0.78
CA LEU A 54 4.85 7.23 1.68
C LEU A 54 3.53 7.34 0.92
N PHE A 55 2.72 6.30 1.03
CA PHE A 55 1.38 6.24 0.49
C PHE A 55 0.41 5.88 1.61
N ARG A 56 -0.71 6.59 1.71
CA ARG A 56 -1.68 6.39 2.79
C ARG A 56 -2.97 5.84 2.25
N LEU A 57 -3.55 4.90 2.98
CA LEU A 57 -4.88 4.34 2.73
C LEU A 57 -5.73 4.49 3.99
N SER A 58 -6.95 4.98 3.85
CA SER A 58 -7.93 4.95 4.93
C SER A 58 -8.57 3.56 5.05
N GLU A 59 -9.20 3.28 6.20
CA GLU A 59 -9.94 2.02 6.39
C GLU A 59 -11.01 1.79 5.32
N ALA A 60 -11.74 2.84 4.95
CA ALA A 60 -12.77 2.75 3.92
C ALA A 60 -12.21 2.33 2.55
N GLN A 61 -10.96 2.71 2.24
CA GLN A 61 -10.30 2.36 0.98
C GLN A 61 -9.88 0.89 0.95
N VAL A 62 -9.45 0.31 2.07
CA VAL A 62 -9.03 -1.10 2.11
C VAL A 62 -10.21 -2.07 2.19
N GLN A 63 -11.36 -1.61 2.71
CA GLN A 63 -12.55 -2.42 2.93
C GLN A 63 -13.56 -2.43 1.77
N THR A 64 -13.40 -1.58 0.76
CA THR A 64 -14.35 -1.50 -0.36
C THR A 64 -13.76 -2.04 -1.65
N ARG A 65 -14.50 -2.87 -2.39
CA ARG A 65 -13.98 -3.45 -3.65
C ARG A 65 -13.75 -2.42 -4.75
N GLU A 66 -14.66 -1.46 -4.95
CA GLU A 66 -14.44 -0.43 -5.97
C GLU A 66 -13.19 0.42 -5.67
N ARG A 67 -12.87 0.60 -4.38
CA ARG A 67 -11.68 1.35 -3.96
C ARG A 67 -10.37 0.58 -4.16
N GLU A 68 -10.39 -0.75 -4.10
CA GLU A 68 -9.18 -1.55 -4.30
C GLU A 68 -8.56 -1.31 -5.68
N GLU A 69 -9.37 -1.37 -6.74
CA GLU A 69 -8.87 -1.19 -8.13
C GLU A 69 -8.32 0.22 -8.34
N GLU A 70 -8.98 1.25 -7.79
CA GLU A 70 -8.49 2.63 -7.81
C GLU A 70 -7.18 2.80 -7.03
N CYS A 71 -7.08 2.16 -5.86
CA CYS A 71 -5.88 2.20 -5.02
C CYS A 71 -4.72 1.49 -5.70
N GLU A 72 -4.94 0.32 -6.31
CA GLU A 72 -3.93 -0.40 -7.06
C GLU A 72 -3.45 0.42 -8.26
N LYS A 73 -4.36 0.98 -9.06
CA LYS A 73 -4.01 1.84 -10.21
C LYS A 73 -3.14 3.02 -9.77
N THR A 74 -3.53 3.68 -8.67
CA THR A 74 -2.78 4.81 -8.12
C THR A 74 -1.40 4.38 -7.62
N LEU A 75 -1.32 3.27 -6.88
CA LEU A 75 -0.07 2.73 -6.36
C LEU A 75 0.91 2.39 -7.49
N ARG A 76 0.43 1.69 -8.54
CA ARG A 76 1.20 1.40 -9.75
C ARG A 76 1.73 2.67 -10.42
N GLY A 77 0.91 3.72 -10.50
CA GLY A 77 1.31 5.02 -11.05
C GLY A 77 2.43 5.69 -10.23
N LYS A 78 2.33 5.68 -8.90
CA LYS A 78 3.36 6.23 -7.99
C LYS A 78 4.68 5.46 -8.10
N ILE A 79 4.62 4.14 -8.19
CA ILE A 79 5.80 3.28 -8.35
C ILE A 79 6.51 3.58 -9.67
N LYS A 80 5.78 3.64 -10.79
CA LYS A 80 6.37 3.96 -12.10
C LYS A 80 7.11 5.30 -12.08
N GLY A 81 6.56 6.30 -11.37
CA GLY A 81 7.22 7.59 -11.18
C GLY A 81 8.51 7.55 -10.35
N LEU A 82 8.69 6.53 -9.49
CA LEU A 82 9.93 6.32 -8.73
C LEU A 82 11.00 5.54 -9.52
N SER A 83 10.57 4.71 -10.47
CA SER A 83 11.45 3.91 -11.33
C SER A 83 12.02 4.70 -12.51
N SER A 84 11.42 5.84 -12.86
CA SER A 84 11.93 6.82 -13.83
C SER A 84 13.08 7.68 -13.32
#